data_AF-A0A2R6E3K7-F1
#
_entry.id   AF-A0A2R6E3K7-F1
#
_cell.length_a   1.000
_cell.length_b   1.000
_cell.length_c   1.000
_cell.angle_alpha   90.00
_cell.angle_beta   90.00
_cell.angle_gamma   90.00
#
_symmetry.space_group_name_H-M   'P 1'
#
loop_
_entity.id
_entity.type
_entity.pdbx_description
1 polymer ?
#
loop_
_entity_poly.entity_id
_entity_poly.type
_entity_poly.pdbx_seq_one_letter_code
_entity_poly.pdbx_strand_id
1 'polypeptide(L)'
;MVSTLTWVLAGLALYTVGVMALRARGMLPESVRVSGPIVTLHTGRGRDFLDGLAAPRRFWRAWGNFGVGAAIVIMVGAGLAVFASALAAVQEPERSTIRNPQNVLVIPGVNDFLPLAAAPEIVFGLVLGLVVHEGGHGLLCRVEDIEIDSMGLAFLAFIPVGAFVQPDEESRNGASRGSQTRMFAAGVTNNFFVTFLAFLLLFGPVSGSIAAAAGVPVGSSVDGGPADRAGVEYGPDDSG
;
A
#
# COMPACT_ATOMS: atom_id res chain seq x y z
N MET A 1 1.85 34.68 -14.54
CA MET A 1 0.95 33.92 -13.67
C MET A 1 1.81 32.98 -12.83
N VAL A 2 1.66 32.99 -11.51
CA VAL A 2 2.43 32.11 -10.62
C VAL A 2 1.89 30.69 -10.78
N SER A 3 2.75 29.70 -11.00
CA SER A 3 2.28 28.32 -11.22
C SER A 3 1.78 27.69 -9.91
N THR A 4 0.86 26.74 -10.01
CA THR A 4 0.36 25.97 -8.86
C THR A 4 1.49 25.31 -8.07
N LEU A 5 2.53 24.83 -8.77
CA LEU A 5 3.73 24.26 -8.16
C LEU A 5 4.44 25.27 -7.26
N THR A 6 4.58 26.53 -7.68
CA THR A 6 5.21 27.57 -6.88
C THR A 6 4.42 27.82 -5.59
N TRP A 7 3.08 27.79 -5.63
CA TRP A 7 2.25 27.92 -4.44
C TRP A 7 2.41 26.73 -3.48
N VAL A 8 2.47 25.50 -3.99
CA VAL A 8 2.72 24.30 -3.19
C VAL A 8 4.09 24.37 -2.52
N LEU A 9 5.14 24.72 -3.26
CA LEU A 9 6.50 24.84 -2.73
C LEU A 9 6.61 25.97 -1.69
N ALA A 10 5.98 27.12 -1.94
CA ALA A 10 5.94 28.23 -0.98
C ALA A 10 5.19 27.84 0.30
N GLY A 11 4.06 27.14 0.17
CA GLY A 11 3.31 26.61 1.30
C GLY A 11 4.11 25.59 2.12
N LEU A 12 4.80 24.67 1.45
CA LEU A 12 5.67 23.68 2.10
C LEU A 12 6.85 24.35 2.82
N ALA A 13 7.46 25.37 2.20
CA ALA A 13 8.53 26.15 2.82
C ALA A 13 8.03 26.90 4.05
N LEU A 14 6.87 27.57 3.97
CA LEU A 14 6.26 28.29 5.09
C LEU A 14 5.91 27.34 6.24
N TYR A 15 5.30 26.20 5.92
CA TYR A 15 5.03 25.13 6.88
C TYR A 15 6.32 24.67 7.58
N THR A 16 7.36 24.39 6.80
CA THR A 16 8.65 23.91 7.32
C THR A 16 9.28 24.92 8.27
N VAL A 17 9.32 26.20 7.88
CA VAL A 17 9.81 27.29 8.72
C VAL A 17 8.98 27.40 10.00
N GLY A 18 7.65 27.32 9.90
CA GLY A 18 6.74 27.38 11.04
C GLY A 18 6.99 26.26 12.05
N VAL A 19 7.07 25.00 11.59
CA VAL A 19 7.29 23.84 12.46
C VAL A 19 8.71 23.85 13.05
N MET A 20 9.73 24.25 12.28
CA MET A 20 11.08 24.44 12.82
C MET A 20 11.14 25.54 13.87
N ALA A 21 10.43 26.65 13.68
CA ALA A 21 10.35 27.72 14.68
C ALA A 21 9.67 27.23 15.98
N LEU A 22 8.62 26.42 15.87
CA LEU A 22 7.98 25.79 17.05
C LEU A 22 8.94 24.83 17.76
N ARG A 23 9.70 24.03 17.00
CA ARG A 23 10.76 23.15 17.55
C ARG A 23 11.83 23.96 18.28
N ALA A 24 12.31 25.05 17.67
CA ALA A 24 13.34 25.91 18.24
C ALA A 24 12.86 26.61 19.53
N ARG A 25 11.55 26.84 19.66
CA ARG A 25 10.92 27.38 20.87
C ARG A 25 10.61 26.32 21.95
N GLY A 26 10.93 25.05 21.72
CA GLY A 26 10.63 23.97 22.66
C GLY A 26 9.13 23.71 22.85
N MET A 27 8.28 24.15 21.91
CA MET A 27 6.82 24.01 22.02
C MET A 27 6.31 22.65 21.53
N LEU A 28 7.18 21.84 20.92
CA LEU A 28 6.82 20.52 20.42
C LEU A 28 7.04 19.44 21.49
N PRO A 29 6.09 18.50 21.66
CA PRO A 29 6.28 17.35 22.54
C PRO A 29 7.47 16.49 22.13
N GLU A 30 8.08 15.75 23.06
CA GLU A 30 9.18 14.83 22.78
C GLU A 30 8.82 13.70 21.80
N SER A 31 7.52 13.39 21.66
CA SER A 31 7.01 12.44 20.68
C SER A 31 7.09 12.96 19.24
N VAL A 32 7.27 14.27 19.03
CA VAL A 32 7.31 14.90 17.70
C VAL A 32 8.74 15.24 17.33
N ARG A 33 9.29 14.52 16.34
CA ARG A 33 10.59 14.85 15.76
C ARG A 33 10.39 15.52 14.40
N VAL A 34 11.14 16.58 14.14
CA VAL A 34 11.04 17.37 12.91
C VAL A 34 12.38 17.41 12.22
N SER A 35 12.41 16.97 10.97
CA SER A 35 13.59 16.97 10.11
C SER A 35 13.20 17.56 8.76
N GLY A 36 13.41 18.86 8.57
CA GLY A 36 12.98 19.50 7.33
C GLY A 36 11.45 19.57 7.23
N PRO A 37 10.86 19.25 6.05
CA PRO A 37 9.42 19.18 5.87
C PRO A 37 8.80 17.89 6.44
N ILE A 38 9.62 16.94 6.91
CA ILE A 38 9.19 15.66 7.46
C ILE A 38 9.01 15.76 8.96
N VAL A 39 7.86 15.30 9.44
CA VAL A 39 7.53 15.20 10.86
C VAL A 39 7.25 13.75 11.20
N THR A 40 7.90 13.23 12.23
CA THR A 40 7.70 11.87 12.72
C THR A 40 7.11 11.88 14.12
N LEU A 41 5.97 11.23 14.27
CA LEU A 41 5.29 11.02 15.54
C LEU A 41 5.74 9.68 16.10
N HIS A 42 6.30 9.67 17.30
CA HIS A 42 6.75 8.48 18.01
C HIS A 42 5.77 8.16 19.14
N THR A 43 5.44 6.89 19.31
CA THR A 43 4.57 6.40 20.37
C THR A 43 5.11 5.10 20.95
N GLY A 44 5.13 4.99 22.28
CA GLY A 44 5.39 3.73 22.98
C GLY A 44 4.14 2.89 23.19
N ARG A 45 2.94 3.48 23.08
CA ARG A 45 1.66 2.82 23.45
C ARG A 45 1.29 1.66 22.52
N GLY A 46 1.81 1.65 21.29
CA GLY A 46 1.54 0.55 20.36
C GLY A 46 2.17 -0.77 20.81
N ARG A 47 3.16 -0.74 21.73
CA ARG A 47 3.80 -1.94 22.28
C ARG A 47 2.82 -2.82 23.05
N ASP A 48 2.06 -2.24 23.98
CA ASP A 48 1.09 -2.97 24.80
C ASP A 48 -0.01 -3.62 23.95
N PHE A 49 -0.45 -2.90 22.90
CA PHE A 49 -1.39 -3.44 21.92
C PHE A 49 -0.80 -4.64 21.17
N LEU A 50 0.45 -4.53 20.73
CA LEU A 50 1.15 -5.63 20.06
C LEU A 50 1.42 -6.81 21.00
N ASP A 51 1.68 -6.59 22.28
CA ASP A 51 1.85 -7.66 23.27
C ASP A 51 0.57 -8.50 23.41
N GLY A 52 -0.59 -7.85 23.46
CA GLY A 52 -1.89 -8.52 23.44
C GLY A 52 -2.12 -9.28 22.13
N LEU A 53 -1.85 -8.66 20.98
CA LEU A 53 -2.02 -9.29 19.67
C LEU A 53 -1.04 -10.45 19.43
N ALA A 54 0.15 -10.41 20.03
CA ALA A 54 1.18 -11.43 19.94
C ALA A 54 0.92 -12.67 20.79
N ALA A 55 -0.08 -12.63 21.69
CA ALA A 55 -0.39 -13.71 22.63
C ALA A 55 -0.47 -15.11 22.00
N PRO A 56 -1.11 -15.35 20.83
CA PRO A 56 -1.12 -16.65 20.17
C PRO A 56 0.19 -16.89 19.40
N ARG A 57 1.33 -16.91 20.11
CA ARG A 57 2.69 -17.00 19.55
C ARG A 57 2.88 -18.16 18.58
N ARG A 58 2.24 -19.31 18.83
CA ARG A 58 2.33 -20.49 17.94
C ARG A 58 1.71 -20.22 16.57
N PHE A 59 0.56 -19.54 16.53
CA PHE A 59 -0.10 -19.16 15.28
C PHE A 59 0.78 -18.20 14.49
N TRP A 60 1.29 -17.15 15.14
CA TRP A 60 2.13 -16.16 14.48
C TRP A 60 3.48 -16.72 14.00
N ARG A 61 4.07 -17.67 14.73
CA ARG A 61 5.26 -18.40 14.26
C ARG A 61 4.98 -19.23 13.01
N ALA A 62 3.83 -19.92 12.97
CA ALA A 62 3.41 -20.67 11.79
C ALA A 62 3.16 -19.73 10.60
N TRP A 63 2.45 -18.62 10.83
CA TRP A 63 2.23 -17.55 9.85
C TRP A 63 3.56 -16.98 9.33
N GLY A 64 4.50 -16.67 10.22
CA GLY A 64 5.83 -16.20 9.84
C GLY A 64 6.60 -17.21 9.00
N ASN A 65 6.59 -18.50 9.36
CA ASN A 65 7.25 -19.55 8.57
C ASN A 65 6.62 -19.70 7.17
N PHE A 66 5.29 -19.65 7.08
CA PHE A 66 4.57 -19.62 5.81
C PHE A 66 4.99 -18.39 4.97
N GLY A 67 5.01 -17.22 5.62
CA GLY A 67 5.42 -15.96 5.02
C GLY A 67 6.84 -15.97 4.47
N VAL A 68 7.79 -16.57 5.20
CA VAL A 68 9.17 -16.76 4.73
C VAL A 68 9.20 -17.61 3.45
N GLY A 69 8.46 -18.72 3.42
CA GLY A 69 8.35 -19.56 2.22
C GLY A 69 7.76 -18.80 1.04
N ALA A 70 6.65 -18.09 1.24
CA ALA A 70 6.01 -17.27 0.22
C ALA A 70 6.94 -16.16 -0.29
N ALA A 71 7.63 -15.46 0.61
CA ALA A 71 8.57 -14.40 0.27
C ALA A 71 9.73 -14.92 -0.61
N ILE A 72 10.26 -16.10 -0.33
CA ILE A 72 11.30 -16.73 -1.16
C ILE A 72 10.77 -17.01 -2.57
N VAL A 73 9.58 -17.60 -2.68
CA VAL A 73 8.95 -17.89 -3.99
C VAL A 73 8.73 -16.60 -4.78
N ILE A 74 8.18 -15.56 -4.14
CA ILE A 74 7.93 -14.26 -4.76
C ILE A 74 9.24 -13.60 -5.18
N MET A 75 10.27 -13.62 -4.33
CA MET A 75 11.56 -13.02 -4.63
C MET A 75 12.24 -13.70 -5.82
N VAL A 76 12.24 -15.03 -5.87
CA VAL A 76 12.77 -15.78 -7.02
C VAL A 76 11.94 -15.51 -8.28
N GLY A 77 10.61 -15.54 -8.19
CA GLY A 77 9.72 -15.26 -9.30
C GLY A 77 9.87 -13.85 -9.86
N ALA A 78 9.93 -12.84 -8.99
CA ALA A 78 10.16 -11.45 -9.37
C ALA A 78 11.56 -11.28 -9.97
N GLY A 79 12.59 -11.93 -9.42
CA GLY A 79 13.94 -11.93 -9.99
C GLY A 79 13.97 -12.50 -11.40
N LEU A 80 13.31 -13.63 -11.63
CA LEU A 80 13.19 -14.24 -12.96
C LEU A 80 12.39 -13.35 -13.93
N ALA A 81 11.29 -12.73 -13.47
CA ALA A 81 10.48 -11.83 -14.29
C ALA A 81 11.26 -10.56 -14.69
N VAL A 82 12.02 -9.97 -13.76
CA VAL A 82 12.91 -8.83 -14.04
C VAL A 82 14.01 -9.24 -15.01
N PHE A 83 14.62 -10.40 -14.82
CA PHE A 83 15.64 -10.92 -15.72
C PHE A 83 15.08 -11.16 -17.14
N ALA A 84 13.92 -11.79 -17.25
CA ALA A 84 13.23 -11.98 -18.53
C ALA A 84 12.87 -10.65 -19.19
N SER A 85 12.41 -9.66 -18.40
CA SER A 85 12.12 -8.31 -18.89
C SER A 85 13.38 -7.61 -19.40
N ALA A 86 14.53 -7.80 -18.74
CA ALA A 86 15.81 -7.27 -19.19
C ALA A 86 16.26 -7.90 -20.52
N LEU A 87 16.08 -9.21 -20.70
CA LEU A 87 16.35 -9.88 -21.98
C LEU A 87 15.42 -9.37 -23.09
N ALA A 88 14.12 -9.22 -22.80
CA ALA A 88 13.15 -8.69 -23.75
C ALA A 88 13.48 -7.25 -24.17
N ALA A 89 13.92 -6.41 -23.23
CA ALA A 89 14.30 -5.03 -23.51
C ALA A 89 15.51 -4.91 -24.46
N VAL A 90 16.44 -5.88 -24.43
CA VAL A 90 17.58 -5.93 -25.36
C VAL A 90 17.17 -6.40 -26.75
N GLN A 91 16.26 -7.36 -26.85
CA GLN A 91 15.82 -7.93 -28.12
C GLN A 91 14.81 -7.04 -28.85
N GLU A 92 13.98 -6.33 -28.10
CA GLU A 92 12.91 -5.50 -28.64
C GLU A 92 12.82 -4.16 -27.87
N PRO A 93 13.72 -3.19 -28.17
CA PRO A 93 13.77 -1.91 -27.45
C PRO A 93 12.45 -1.13 -27.48
N GLU A 94 11.71 -1.26 -28.60
CA GLU A 94 10.42 -0.63 -28.86
C GLU A 94 9.25 -1.23 -28.04
N ARG A 95 9.41 -2.43 -27.45
CA ARG A 95 8.39 -3.07 -26.59
C ARG A 95 8.50 -2.68 -25.11
N SER A 96 9.41 -1.78 -24.73
CA SER A 96 9.52 -1.35 -23.33
C SER A 96 8.21 -0.69 -22.84
N THR A 97 7.56 -1.32 -21.86
CA THR A 97 6.26 -0.91 -21.31
C THR A 97 6.29 0.48 -20.65
N ILE A 98 7.47 0.99 -20.32
CA ILE A 98 7.67 2.33 -19.74
C ILE A 98 7.68 3.39 -20.86
N ARG A 99 6.54 3.54 -21.53
CA ARG A 99 6.34 4.62 -22.54
C ARG A 99 6.22 6.00 -21.90
N ASN A 100 5.82 6.06 -20.63
CA ASN A 100 5.60 7.31 -19.90
C ASN A 100 6.08 7.15 -18.44
N PRO A 101 7.22 7.75 -18.06
CA PRO A 101 7.74 7.69 -16.68
C PRO A 101 6.75 8.20 -15.63
N GLN A 102 5.87 9.14 -16.01
CA GLN A 102 4.79 9.64 -15.15
C GLN A 102 3.82 8.55 -14.67
N ASN A 103 3.59 7.51 -15.49
CA ASN A 103 2.67 6.41 -15.17
C ASN A 103 3.28 5.34 -14.27
N VAL A 104 4.57 5.46 -13.93
CA VAL A 104 5.25 4.63 -12.91
C VAL A 104 5.02 5.21 -11.50
N LEU A 105 4.84 6.53 -11.39
CA LEU A 105 4.61 7.19 -10.10
C LEU A 105 3.16 6.97 -9.66
N VAL A 106 2.95 6.48 -8.43
CA VAL A 106 1.63 6.34 -7.83
C VAL A 106 1.21 7.68 -7.21
N ILE A 107 1.08 8.72 -8.04
CA ILE A 107 0.68 10.06 -7.63
C ILE A 107 -0.62 10.42 -8.36
N PRO A 108 -1.76 10.55 -7.65
CA PRO A 108 -3.03 10.92 -8.25
C PRO A 108 -2.93 12.25 -9.01
N GLY A 109 -3.49 12.29 -10.23
CA GLY A 109 -3.46 13.46 -11.12
C GLY A 109 -2.15 13.68 -11.88
N VAL A 110 -1.06 12.99 -11.51
CA VAL A 110 0.18 12.94 -12.31
C VAL A 110 0.23 11.66 -13.14
N ASN A 111 -0.31 10.56 -12.59
CA ASN A 111 -0.49 9.31 -13.30
C ASN A 111 -1.81 9.33 -14.06
N ASP A 112 -1.77 9.06 -15.36
CA ASP A 112 -2.95 9.08 -16.25
C ASP A 112 -4.02 8.06 -15.80
N PHE A 113 -3.63 7.03 -15.04
CA PHE A 113 -4.51 5.98 -14.54
C PHE A 113 -5.07 6.25 -13.14
N LEU A 114 -4.62 7.31 -12.45
CA LEU A 114 -5.03 7.63 -11.08
C LEU A 114 -5.73 9.00 -11.05
N PRO A 115 -7.06 9.06 -11.24
CA PRO A 115 -7.79 10.32 -11.19
C PRO A 115 -7.68 10.94 -9.79
N LEU A 116 -7.65 12.28 -9.72
CA LEU A 116 -7.61 13.01 -8.44
C LEU A 116 -8.80 12.68 -7.53
N ALA A 117 -9.94 12.30 -8.10
CA ALA A 117 -11.10 11.85 -7.34
C ALA A 117 -10.84 10.60 -6.50
N ALA A 118 -9.91 9.73 -6.93
CA ALA A 118 -9.53 8.52 -6.20
C ALA A 118 -8.40 8.76 -5.18
N ALA A 119 -7.92 10.00 -5.03
CA ALA A 119 -6.82 10.32 -4.13
C ALA A 119 -7.11 9.94 -2.66
N PRO A 120 -8.32 10.16 -2.09
CA PRO A 120 -8.63 9.74 -0.73
C PRO A 120 -8.47 8.22 -0.53
N GLU A 121 -8.96 7.41 -1.47
CA GLU A 121 -8.91 5.95 -1.44
C GLU A 121 -7.47 5.45 -1.58
N ILE A 122 -6.67 6.09 -2.44
CA ILE A 122 -5.25 5.76 -2.62
C ILE A 122 -4.46 6.09 -1.34
N VAL A 123 -4.69 7.26 -0.73
CA VAL A 123 -4.06 7.63 0.55
C VAL A 123 -4.49 6.67 1.64
N PHE A 124 -5.75 6.28 1.70
CA PHE A 124 -6.23 5.28 2.65
C PHE A 124 -5.53 3.92 2.45
N GLY A 125 -5.44 3.44 1.21
CA GLY A 125 -4.74 2.19 0.87
C GLY A 125 -3.26 2.24 1.24
N LEU A 126 -2.59 3.37 0.98
CA LEU A 126 -1.20 3.59 1.37
C LEU A 126 -1.03 3.53 2.90
N VAL A 127 -1.85 4.26 3.65
CA VAL A 127 -1.81 4.25 5.12
C VAL A 127 -2.08 2.87 5.67
N LEU A 128 -3.12 2.19 5.17
CA LEU A 128 -3.46 0.84 5.58
C LEU A 128 -2.30 -0.12 5.32
N GLY A 129 -1.72 -0.08 4.12
CA GLY A 129 -0.57 -0.91 3.76
C GLY A 129 0.65 -0.62 4.64
N LEU A 130 0.96 0.64 4.93
CA LEU A 130 2.07 1.01 5.82
C LEU A 130 1.86 0.51 7.24
N VAL A 131 0.67 0.75 7.81
CA VAL A 131 0.33 0.32 9.17
C VAL A 131 0.38 -1.19 9.30
N VAL A 132 -0.14 -1.92 8.31
CA VAL A 132 -0.13 -3.39 8.33
C VAL A 132 1.27 -3.96 8.12
N HIS A 133 2.08 -3.34 7.25
CA HIS A 133 3.46 -3.73 6.99
C HIS A 133 4.32 -3.59 8.25
N GLU A 134 4.37 -2.38 8.79
CA GLU A 134 5.19 -2.05 9.95
C GLU A 134 4.64 -2.69 11.22
N GLY A 135 3.31 -2.72 11.36
CA GLY A 135 2.65 -3.47 12.42
C GLY A 135 2.95 -4.96 12.37
N GLY A 136 3.13 -5.54 11.17
CA GLY A 136 3.59 -6.92 10.99
C GLY A 136 4.98 -7.15 11.52
N HIS A 137 5.93 -6.28 11.19
CA HIS A 137 7.27 -6.32 11.77
C HIS A 137 7.22 -6.22 13.30
N GLY A 138 6.48 -5.24 13.84
CA GLY A 138 6.33 -5.08 15.29
C GLY A 138 5.68 -6.27 15.98
N LEU A 139 4.65 -6.85 15.38
CA LEU A 139 3.99 -8.05 15.90
C LEU A 139 4.95 -9.23 15.98
N LEU A 140 5.73 -9.47 14.92
CA LEU A 140 6.69 -10.58 14.93
C LEU A 140 7.91 -10.28 15.81
N CYS A 141 8.27 -9.02 16.02
CA CYS A 141 9.23 -8.66 17.07
C CYS A 141 8.73 -9.16 18.44
N ARG A 142 7.48 -8.85 18.81
CA ARG A 142 6.89 -9.32 20.09
C ARG A 142 6.81 -10.84 20.19
N VAL A 143 6.40 -11.52 19.13
CA VAL A 143 6.28 -12.99 19.08
C VAL A 143 7.63 -13.69 19.26
N GLU A 144 8.70 -13.07 18.77
CA GLU A 144 10.07 -13.57 18.82
C GLU A 144 10.90 -12.99 19.97
N ASP A 145 10.27 -12.28 20.91
CA ASP A 145 10.93 -11.66 22.06
C ASP A 145 12.03 -10.64 21.67
N ILE A 146 11.79 -9.92 20.57
CA ILE A 146 12.60 -8.78 20.10
C ILE A 146 11.97 -7.48 20.62
N GLU A 147 12.76 -6.70 21.35
CA GLU A 147 12.33 -5.41 21.89
C GLU A 147 12.13 -4.36 20.78
N ILE A 148 11.35 -3.32 21.06
CA ILE A 148 10.99 -2.25 20.11
C ILE A 148 11.29 -0.94 20.83
N ASP A 149 12.23 -0.17 20.32
CA ASP A 149 12.64 1.13 20.86
C ASP A 149 11.63 2.22 20.57
N SER A 150 11.03 2.19 19.39
CA SER A 150 10.02 3.18 19.02
C SER A 150 9.17 2.69 17.86
N MET A 151 7.99 3.28 17.73
CA MET A 151 7.14 3.07 16.56
C MET A 151 6.31 4.33 16.30
N GLY A 152 5.80 4.47 15.09
CA GLY A 152 4.91 5.58 14.79
C GLY A 152 4.73 5.87 13.31
N LEU A 153 4.45 7.14 13.01
CA LEU A 153 4.06 7.62 11.67
C LEU A 153 4.96 8.76 11.21
N ALA A 154 5.28 8.77 9.93
CA ALA A 154 6.03 9.81 9.24
C ALA A 154 5.09 10.58 8.30
N PHE A 155 5.16 11.90 8.37
CA PHE A 155 4.34 12.81 7.60
C PHE A 155 5.21 13.76 6.78
N LEU A 156 4.85 13.95 5.51
CA LEU A 156 5.29 15.10 4.72
C LEU A 156 4.23 16.19 4.88
N ALA A 157 4.57 17.22 5.65
CA ALA A 157 3.57 18.15 6.16
C ALA A 157 2.41 17.45 6.88
N PHE A 158 1.24 17.38 6.24
CA PHE A 158 0.02 16.74 6.75
C PHE A 158 -0.29 15.40 6.07
N ILE A 159 0.48 15.01 5.06
CA ILE A 159 0.26 13.78 4.29
C ILE A 159 1.06 12.66 4.94
N PRO A 160 0.43 11.53 5.34
CA PRO A 160 1.16 10.38 5.83
C PRO A 160 1.96 9.77 4.69
N VAL A 161 3.28 9.68 4.88
CA VAL A 161 4.21 9.13 3.89
C VAL A 161 4.89 7.86 4.36
N GLY A 162 4.79 7.54 5.65
CA GLY A 162 5.38 6.33 6.21
C GLY A 162 4.78 5.95 7.55
N ALA A 163 4.92 4.68 7.90
CA ALA A 163 4.89 4.20 9.28
C ALA A 163 6.27 3.61 9.58
N PHE A 164 6.59 3.37 10.85
CA PHE A 164 7.80 2.65 11.20
C PHE A 164 7.65 1.89 12.52
N VAL A 165 8.34 0.77 12.62
CA VAL A 165 8.66 0.08 13.87
C VAL A 165 10.17 -0.09 13.96
N GLN A 166 10.77 0.38 15.05
CA GLN A 166 12.20 0.31 15.29
C GLN A 166 12.50 -0.80 16.31
N PRO A 167 12.98 -1.97 15.89
CA PRO A 167 13.45 -3.00 16.81
C PRO A 167 14.73 -2.56 17.51
N ASP A 168 14.88 -2.92 18.78
CA ASP A 168 16.13 -2.75 19.52
C ASP A 168 17.23 -3.60 18.87
N GLU A 169 18.40 -3.00 18.65
CA GLU A 169 19.48 -3.64 17.89
C GLU A 169 20.12 -4.79 18.67
N GLU A 170 20.30 -4.65 19.98
CA GLU A 170 20.95 -5.67 20.82
C GLU A 170 20.08 -6.92 20.93
N SER A 171 18.79 -6.73 21.25
CA SER A 171 17.75 -7.75 21.28
C SER A 171 17.60 -8.47 19.93
N ARG A 172 17.56 -7.71 18.83
CA ARG A 172 17.48 -8.29 17.48
C ARG A 172 18.70 -9.13 17.14
N ASN A 173 19.90 -8.66 17.48
CA ASN A 173 21.16 -9.38 17.21
C ASN A 173 21.30 -10.64 18.08
N GLY A 174 20.73 -10.62 19.30
CA GLY A 174 20.64 -11.80 20.17
C GLY A 174 19.61 -12.84 19.71
N ALA A 175 18.63 -12.46 18.89
CA ALA A 175 17.60 -13.37 18.39
C ALA A 175 18.15 -14.36 17.36
N SER A 176 17.55 -15.56 17.31
CA SER A 176 17.94 -16.59 16.35
C SER A 176 17.72 -16.14 14.90
N ARG A 177 18.50 -16.71 13.96
CA ARG A 177 18.34 -16.41 12.52
C ARG A 177 16.90 -16.65 12.05
N GLY A 178 16.25 -17.71 12.52
CA GLY A 178 14.85 -18.00 12.16
C GLY A 178 13.87 -16.93 12.65
N SER A 179 14.10 -16.41 13.86
CA SER A 179 13.33 -15.31 14.44
C SER A 179 13.48 -14.03 13.63
N GLN A 180 14.72 -13.67 13.29
CA GLN A 180 15.03 -12.52 12.45
C GLN A 180 14.39 -12.66 11.06
N THR A 181 14.52 -13.82 10.41
CA THR A 181 13.96 -14.05 9.08
C THR A 181 12.43 -13.95 9.09
N ARG A 182 11.74 -14.49 10.11
CA ARG A 182 10.28 -14.33 10.26
C ARG A 182 9.89 -12.87 10.45
N MET A 183 10.61 -12.15 11.31
CA MET A 183 10.40 -10.72 11.53
C MET A 183 10.58 -9.93 10.23
N PHE A 184 11.65 -10.15 9.47
CA PHE A 184 11.88 -9.47 8.18
C PHE A 184 10.85 -9.83 7.10
N ALA A 185 10.31 -11.05 7.12
CA ALA A 185 9.27 -11.45 6.16
C ALA A 185 7.86 -10.96 6.54
N ALA A 186 7.64 -10.52 7.78
CA ALA A 186 6.32 -10.26 8.34
C ALA A 186 5.56 -9.16 7.59
N GLY A 187 6.19 -8.01 7.35
CA GLY A 187 5.53 -6.87 6.70
C GLY A 187 5.08 -7.20 5.27
N VAL A 188 5.95 -7.85 4.50
CA VAL A 188 5.63 -8.32 3.14
C VAL A 188 4.47 -9.31 3.18
N THR A 189 4.55 -10.33 4.05
CA THR A 189 3.52 -11.37 4.18
C THR A 189 2.15 -10.77 4.50
N ASN A 190 2.09 -9.84 5.44
CA ASN A 190 0.83 -9.22 5.85
C ASN A 190 0.24 -8.35 4.73
N ASN A 191 1.07 -7.61 4.00
CA ASN A 191 0.58 -6.84 2.85
C ASN A 191 0.07 -7.74 1.72
N PHE A 192 0.74 -8.87 1.44
CA PHE A 192 0.23 -9.85 0.49
C PHE A 192 -1.13 -10.41 0.93
N PHE A 193 -1.32 -10.65 2.23
CA PHE A 193 -2.60 -11.10 2.75
C PHE A 193 -3.70 -10.04 2.62
N VAL A 194 -3.41 -8.77 2.92
CA VAL A 194 -4.36 -7.67 2.70
C VAL A 194 -4.72 -7.55 1.22
N THR A 195 -3.74 -7.62 0.32
CA THR A 195 -3.96 -7.62 -1.13
C THR A 195 -4.83 -8.80 -1.56
N PHE A 196 -4.56 -10.00 -1.03
CA PHE A 196 -5.39 -11.18 -1.29
C PHE A 196 -6.83 -10.96 -0.85
N LEU A 197 -7.06 -10.43 0.36
CA LEU A 197 -8.41 -10.10 0.85
C LEU A 197 -9.09 -9.03 -0.01
N ALA A 198 -8.36 -8.00 -0.42
CA ALA A 198 -8.88 -6.96 -1.31
C ALA A 198 -9.34 -7.54 -2.64
N PHE A 199 -8.54 -8.42 -3.26
CA PHE A 199 -8.94 -9.11 -4.49
C PHE A 199 -10.08 -10.09 -4.27
N LEU A 200 -10.10 -10.82 -3.15
CA LEU A 200 -11.21 -11.71 -2.82
C LEU A 200 -12.52 -10.95 -2.67
N LEU A 201 -12.50 -9.78 -2.04
CA LEU A 201 -13.66 -8.90 -1.91
C LEU A 201 -14.07 -8.29 -3.26
N LEU A 202 -13.10 -7.83 -4.04
CA LEU A 202 -13.33 -7.23 -5.35
C LEU A 202 -13.96 -8.25 -6.32
N PHE A 203 -13.34 -9.42 -6.49
CA PHE A 203 -13.79 -10.43 -7.45
C PHE A 203 -14.90 -11.34 -6.92
N GLY A 204 -15.09 -11.40 -5.60
CA GLY A 204 -16.18 -12.14 -4.97
C GLY A 204 -17.45 -11.30 -4.89
N PRO A 205 -17.80 -10.76 -3.72
CA PRO A 205 -19.06 -10.08 -3.49
C PRO A 205 -19.25 -8.83 -4.37
N VAL A 206 -18.20 -8.03 -4.62
CA VAL A 206 -18.36 -6.79 -5.40
C VAL A 206 -18.68 -7.11 -6.86
N SER A 207 -17.85 -7.89 -7.56
CA SER A 207 -18.15 -8.32 -8.93
C SER A 207 -19.45 -9.10 -9.02
N GLY A 208 -19.74 -9.98 -8.05
CA GLY A 208 -21.00 -10.73 -8.00
C GLY A 208 -22.24 -9.84 -7.82
N SER A 209 -22.12 -8.73 -7.07
CA SER A 209 -23.22 -7.78 -6.86
C SER A 209 -23.50 -6.91 -8.10
N ILE A 210 -22.47 -6.62 -8.90
CA ILE A 210 -22.61 -5.90 -10.18
C ILE A 210 -23.14 -6.84 -11.26
N ALA A 211 -22.87 -8.14 -11.17
CA ALA A 211 -23.32 -9.15 -12.12
C ALA A 211 -24.83 -9.49 -12.02
N ALA A 212 -25.60 -8.82 -11.15
CA ALA A 212 -27.01 -9.11 -10.93
C ALA A 212 -27.93 -8.08 -11.60
N ALA A 213 -27.99 -8.12 -12.93
CA ALA A 213 -29.25 -7.94 -13.65
C ALA A 213 -29.48 -9.21 -14.48
N ALA A 214 -30.45 -10.02 -14.06
CA ALA A 214 -30.86 -11.20 -14.81
C ALA A 214 -31.70 -10.76 -16.03
N GLY A 215 -31.00 -10.33 -17.08
CA GLY A 215 -31.55 -10.13 -18.41
C GLY A 215 -30.53 -10.64 -19.42
N VAL A 216 -30.96 -11.40 -20.43
CA VAL A 216 -30.12 -11.64 -21.60
C VAL A 216 -30.11 -10.31 -22.35
N PRO A 217 -28.99 -9.55 -22.40
CA PRO A 217 -28.96 -8.35 -23.22
C PRO A 217 -29.20 -8.79 -24.65
N VAL A 218 -30.25 -8.26 -25.28
CA VAL A 218 -30.50 -8.50 -26.70
C VAL A 218 -29.38 -7.76 -27.43
N GLY A 219 -28.45 -8.51 -28.02
CA GLY A 219 -27.43 -7.95 -28.90
C GLY A 219 -28.07 -7.20 -30.07
N SER A 220 -27.31 -6.35 -30.74
CA SER A 220 -27.80 -5.61 -31.91
C SER A 220 -28.43 -6.56 -32.94
N SER A 221 -29.64 -6.24 -33.40
CA SER A 221 -30.24 -6.89 -34.55
C SER A 221 -29.43 -6.58 -35.81
N VAL A 222 -29.39 -7.52 -36.75
CA VAL A 222 -28.86 -7.26 -38.10
C VAL A 222 -29.95 -6.55 -38.90
N ASP A 223 -29.62 -5.43 -39.52
CA ASP A 223 -30.52 -4.64 -40.37
C ASP A 223 -31.23 -5.53 -41.41
N GLY A 224 -32.57 -5.50 -41.43
CA GLY A 224 -33.42 -6.31 -42.32
C GLY A 224 -33.65 -7.77 -41.87
N GLY A 225 -33.02 -8.19 -40.77
CA GLY A 225 -33.19 -9.52 -40.18
C GLY A 225 -34.58 -9.75 -39.58
N PRO A 226 -34.93 -10.99 -39.21
CA PRO A 226 -36.20 -11.31 -38.56
C PRO A 226 -36.41 -10.58 -37.23
N ALA A 227 -35.32 -10.32 -36.48
CA ALA A 227 -35.35 -9.61 -35.21
C ALA A 227 -35.65 -8.11 -35.37
N ASP A 228 -35.00 -7.47 -36.35
CA ASP A 228 -35.23 -6.07 -36.73
C ASP A 228 -36.68 -5.84 -37.21
N ARG A 229 -37.18 -6.74 -38.07
CA ARG A 229 -38.58 -6.69 -38.55
C ARG A 229 -39.63 -6.99 -37.48
N ALA A 230 -39.23 -7.63 -36.38
CA ALA A 230 -40.08 -7.87 -35.23
C ALA A 230 -40.04 -6.72 -34.20
N GLY A 231 -39.30 -5.64 -34.48
CA GLY A 231 -39.17 -4.49 -33.56
C GLY A 231 -38.34 -4.81 -32.31
N VAL A 232 -37.50 -5.84 -32.36
CA VAL A 232 -36.62 -6.21 -31.25
C VAL A 232 -35.38 -5.31 -31.32
N GLU A 233 -35.45 -4.17 -30.64
CA GLU A 233 -34.35 -3.22 -30.51
C GLU A 233 -33.43 -3.56 -29.33
N TYR A 234 -32.23 -2.98 -29.32
CA TYR A 234 -31.32 -3.03 -28.18
C TYR A 234 -32.00 -2.41 -26.96
N GLY A 235 -32.37 -3.24 -25.99
CA GLY A 235 -32.88 -2.77 -24.70
C GLY A 235 -31.71 -2.26 -23.85
N PRO A 236 -31.66 -0.97 -23.48
CA PRO A 236 -30.84 -0.58 -22.35
C PRO A 236 -31.38 -1.28 -21.10
N ASP A 237 -30.47 -1.63 -20.20
CA ASP A 237 -30.78 -2.21 -18.90
C ASP A 237 -31.66 -1.23 -18.10
N ASP A 238 -32.99 -1.41 -18.13
CA ASP A 238 -33.95 -0.61 -17.36
C ASP A 238 -33.86 -1.03 -15.88
N SER A 239 -32.87 -0.47 -15.17
CA SER A 239 -32.76 -0.52 -13.71
C SER A 239 -32.96 0.88 -13.13
N GLY A 240 -34.18 1.12 -12.62
CA GLY A 240 -34.50 2.26 -11.75
C GLY A 240 -34.04 2.05 -10.31
#